data_AF-A0A4V2M9R4-F1
#
_entry.id   AF-A0A4V2M9R4-F1
#
_cell.length_a   1.000
_cell.length_b   1.000
_cell.length_c   1.000
_cell.angle_alpha   90.00
_cell.angle_beta   90.00
_cell.angle_gamma   90.00
#
_symmetry.space_group_name_H-M   'P 1'
#
loop_
_entity.id
_entity.type
_entity.pdbx_description
1 polymer ?
#
loop_
_entity_poly.entity_id
_entity_poly.type
_entity_poly.pdbx_seq_one_letter_code
_entity_poly.pdbx_strand_id
1 'polypeptide(L)'
;MTAQPFAACGVGNTRDARSDGARDEGGTMGLLDRLIGRRTVVHPTEVRFTVFGGDDDLEVVGESHYQDALWAICGARVGQRVREPIVAVLVPEPQNPYDENAIAVYIGQHVVGYLDRETAAQYVADIHRLMTLHGTHIALEGVVVGGGYRDHGPGFLGVWLEHDRRDFGGQRAPRGNAEHPAMRTGFTEAWLTDAADDSYDLSWYDDLPDADRPAIAMLRDLLASDPDPIDRHFQFAELESRLYRCRDLYTSALDEFDEVCRAHDAEMEGICRAFMTKWNKIPLLETYRQMAIRQQKKKDWQECLAWTERGLSLYGEAAAREDAVEDLQKRRNRALTKLEQAARPEKPKVVARLGEITLLPSAVDAPAPARSADLEVLVCTRCGSEFERLRVRGRKPRFCPHCSAS
;
A
#
# COMPACT_ATOMS: atom_id res chain seq x y z
N MET A 1 13.28 -62.60 16.15
CA MET A 1 13.06 -61.98 17.47
C MET A 1 12.18 -60.74 17.25
N THR A 2 10.92 -60.87 16.89
CA THR A 2 9.69 -61.02 17.72
C THR A 2 9.49 -59.96 18.81
N ALA A 3 8.36 -59.25 18.63
CA ALA A 3 7.42 -58.70 19.63
C ALA A 3 7.91 -57.54 20.53
N GLN A 4 7.41 -56.31 20.36
CA GLN A 4 6.08 -55.75 20.71
C GLN A 4 6.04 -55.05 22.11
N PRO A 5 5.11 -54.10 22.30
CA PRO A 5 5.21 -52.98 23.25
C PRO A 5 4.47 -53.24 24.57
N PHE A 6 4.64 -52.35 25.56
CA PHE A 6 3.86 -52.34 26.78
C PHE A 6 2.84 -51.20 26.84
N ALA A 7 1.68 -51.57 27.36
CA ALA A 7 0.41 -50.87 27.34
C ALA A 7 0.10 -50.09 28.62
N ALA A 8 -0.99 -49.35 28.53
CA ALA A 8 -1.68 -48.53 29.51
C ALA A 8 -2.02 -49.20 30.86
N CYS A 9 -2.26 -48.37 31.88
CA CYS A 9 -3.22 -48.65 32.93
C CYS A 9 -3.85 -47.34 33.43
N GLY A 10 -5.18 -47.25 33.37
CA GLY A 10 -5.99 -46.16 33.91
C GLY A 10 -6.56 -46.49 35.29
N VAL A 11 -7.72 -45.85 35.57
CA VAL A 11 -8.55 -45.84 36.81
C VAL A 11 -8.15 -44.68 37.73
N GLY A 12 -8.97 -43.66 38.00
CA GLY A 12 -10.43 -43.52 37.96
C GLY A 12 -10.92 -43.21 39.37
N ASN A 13 -11.51 -42.04 39.61
CA ASN A 13 -12.58 -41.93 40.59
C ASN A 13 -13.51 -40.75 40.32
N THR A 14 -14.79 -41.09 40.31
CA THR A 14 -15.97 -40.29 40.06
C THR A 14 -16.50 -39.66 41.35
N ARG A 15 -17.17 -38.50 41.23
CA ARG A 15 -18.40 -38.15 41.97
C ARG A 15 -19.04 -36.89 41.36
N ASP A 16 -20.08 -37.15 40.55
CA ASP A 16 -21.43 -36.58 40.58
C ASP A 16 -21.73 -35.59 41.73
N ALA A 17 -22.58 -34.57 41.61
CA ALA A 17 -23.45 -34.06 40.55
C ALA A 17 -24.08 -32.75 41.10
N ARG A 18 -24.47 -31.82 40.21
CA ARG A 18 -25.87 -31.37 40.05
C ARG A 18 -25.98 -30.19 39.08
N SER A 19 -26.97 -30.36 38.22
CA SER A 19 -27.54 -29.50 37.20
C SER A 19 -28.28 -28.30 37.77
N ASP A 20 -28.30 -27.19 37.02
CA ASP A 20 -29.50 -26.63 36.36
C ASP A 20 -29.35 -25.13 36.12
N GLY A 21 -29.75 -24.66 34.93
CA GLY A 21 -30.02 -23.24 34.69
C GLY A 21 -29.56 -22.70 33.35
N ALA A 22 -30.18 -23.18 32.27
CA ALA A 22 -30.20 -22.46 31.00
C ALA A 22 -30.90 -21.10 31.15
N ARG A 23 -30.28 -20.03 30.65
CA ARG A 23 -30.99 -18.87 30.07
C ARG A 23 -30.25 -18.37 28.83
N ASP A 24 -30.97 -18.55 27.74
CA ASP A 24 -30.85 -18.01 26.41
C ASP A 24 -31.40 -16.57 26.42
N GLU A 25 -30.60 -15.57 26.03
CA GLU A 25 -31.10 -14.28 25.56
C GLU A 25 -30.19 -13.76 24.42
N GLY A 26 -30.77 -13.74 23.23
CA GLY A 26 -30.14 -13.28 22.00
C GLY A 26 -29.95 -11.76 21.92
N GLY A 27 -29.00 -11.37 21.07
CA GLY A 27 -28.73 -9.98 20.70
C GLY A 27 -28.13 -9.87 19.30
N THR A 28 -29.01 -9.77 18.30
CA THR A 28 -28.83 -9.08 17.00
C THR A 28 -27.67 -9.51 16.09
N MET A 29 -27.99 -10.42 15.16
CA MET A 29 -27.27 -10.53 13.89
C MET A 29 -27.43 -9.24 13.08
N GLY A 30 -26.32 -8.63 12.69
CA GLY A 30 -26.28 -7.51 11.75
C GLY A 30 -26.74 -7.95 10.36
N LEU A 31 -27.48 -7.06 9.68
CA LEU A 31 -28.17 -7.29 8.42
C LEU A 31 -27.24 -7.45 7.19
N LEU A 32 -25.94 -7.70 7.36
CA LEU A 32 -24.96 -7.82 6.26
C LEU A 32 -24.41 -9.24 6.07
N ASP A 33 -24.68 -10.19 6.97
CA ASP A 33 -24.21 -11.59 6.89
C ASP A 33 -25.06 -12.51 5.98
N ARG A 34 -25.94 -11.97 5.14
CA ARG A 34 -26.93 -12.77 4.39
C ARG A 34 -26.85 -12.74 2.86
N LEU A 35 -25.81 -12.18 2.25
CA LEU A 35 -25.78 -12.04 0.78
C LEU A 35 -24.47 -12.42 0.04
N ILE A 36 -23.53 -13.11 0.68
CA ILE A 36 -22.43 -13.76 -0.07
C ILE A 36 -22.75 -15.24 -0.17
N GLY A 37 -23.38 -15.60 -1.29
CA GLY A 37 -23.67 -16.99 -1.64
C GLY A 37 -22.40 -17.82 -1.62
N ARG A 38 -22.41 -18.89 -0.82
CA ARG A 38 -21.47 -20.02 -0.91
C ARG A 38 -21.34 -20.44 -2.38
N ARG A 39 -20.25 -20.02 -3.03
CA ARG A 39 -19.70 -20.72 -4.18
C ARG A 39 -18.58 -21.60 -3.65
N THR A 40 -18.78 -22.90 -3.74
CA THR A 40 -17.76 -23.93 -3.55
C THR A 40 -16.55 -23.59 -4.40
N VAL A 41 -15.48 -23.12 -3.75
CA VAL A 41 -14.15 -23.10 -4.33
C VAL A 41 -13.74 -24.56 -4.48
N VAL A 42 -13.55 -25.00 -5.72
CA VAL A 42 -13.08 -26.34 -6.04
C VAL A 42 -11.64 -26.43 -5.56
N HIS A 43 -11.37 -27.25 -4.55
CA HIS A 43 -10.01 -27.51 -4.07
C HIS A 43 -9.26 -28.43 -5.05
N PRO A 44 -8.18 -27.97 -5.70
CA PRO A 44 -7.30 -28.85 -6.43
C PRO A 44 -6.40 -29.56 -5.41
N THR A 45 -6.59 -30.88 -5.33
CA THR A 45 -5.62 -31.83 -4.78
C THR A 45 -4.22 -31.55 -5.37
N GLU A 46 -3.22 -31.30 -4.51
CA GLU A 46 -1.82 -31.00 -4.85
C GLU A 46 -1.60 -30.03 -6.02
N VAL A 47 -1.62 -28.72 -5.72
CA VAL A 47 -1.13 -27.71 -6.65
C VAL A 47 0.37 -27.90 -6.85
N ARG A 48 0.79 -28.23 -8.07
CA ARG A 48 2.21 -28.23 -8.43
C ARG A 48 2.69 -26.79 -8.56
N PHE A 49 3.83 -26.50 -7.94
CA PHE A 49 4.47 -25.20 -8.02
C PHE A 49 5.97 -25.32 -8.30
N THR A 50 6.53 -24.27 -8.87
CA THR A 50 7.97 -24.04 -8.99
C THR A 50 8.35 -22.94 -8.02
N VAL A 51 9.32 -23.21 -7.15
CA VAL A 51 9.83 -22.21 -6.20
C VAL A 51 10.84 -21.32 -6.91
N PHE A 52 10.63 -20.02 -6.81
CA PHE A 52 11.58 -18.99 -7.19
C PHE A 52 12.09 -18.37 -5.90
N GLY A 53 13.40 -18.09 -5.88
CA GLY A 53 14.03 -17.39 -4.77
C GLY A 53 14.45 -16.00 -5.21
N GLY A 54 15.16 -15.34 -4.31
CA GLY A 54 15.79 -14.06 -4.53
C GLY A 54 16.02 -13.40 -3.20
N ASP A 55 16.52 -12.18 -3.24
CA ASP A 55 16.93 -11.45 -2.04
C ASP A 55 16.15 -10.14 -1.87
N ASP A 56 15.16 -9.89 -2.72
CA ASP A 56 14.25 -8.75 -2.58
C ASP A 56 13.01 -9.17 -1.79
N ASP A 57 12.66 -8.39 -0.77
CA ASP A 57 11.44 -8.59 0.00
C ASP A 57 10.21 -8.19 -0.80
N LEU A 58 9.16 -9.00 -0.67
CA LEU A 58 7.84 -8.80 -1.23
C LEU A 58 6.82 -8.83 -0.10
N GLU A 59 6.21 -7.66 0.13
CA GLU A 59 5.21 -7.47 1.18
C GLU A 59 3.90 -8.18 0.85
N VAL A 60 3.38 -8.90 1.85
CA VAL A 60 2.00 -9.41 1.82
C VAL A 60 1.13 -8.43 2.60
N VAL A 61 -0.08 -8.17 2.11
CA VAL A 61 -1.03 -7.27 2.76
C VAL A 61 -2.35 -8.00 3.09
N GLY A 62 -3.04 -7.49 4.12
CA GLY A 62 -4.35 -8.00 4.53
C GLY A 62 -4.30 -9.21 5.45
N GLU A 63 -3.12 -9.55 5.97
CA GLU A 63 -2.86 -10.71 6.83
C GLU A 63 -3.63 -10.66 8.16
N SER A 64 -4.04 -9.47 8.59
CA SER A 64 -4.93 -9.28 9.73
C SER A 64 -6.27 -10.01 9.59
N HIS A 65 -6.74 -10.25 8.36
CA HIS A 65 -7.95 -11.03 8.09
C HIS A 65 -7.72 -12.55 8.13
N TYR A 66 -6.47 -12.99 8.22
CA TYR A 66 -6.06 -14.40 8.09
C TYR A 66 -5.25 -14.91 9.29
N GLN A 67 -5.34 -14.24 10.44
CA GLN A 67 -4.58 -14.60 11.65
C GLN A 67 -4.82 -16.03 12.12
N ASP A 68 -6.07 -16.49 12.11
CA ASP A 68 -6.40 -17.88 12.49
C ASP A 68 -5.68 -18.91 11.58
N ALA A 69 -5.58 -18.62 10.29
CA ALA A 69 -4.86 -19.46 9.35
C ALA A 69 -3.36 -19.43 9.61
N LEU A 70 -2.78 -18.26 9.85
CA LEU A 70 -1.35 -18.10 10.13
C LEU A 70 -0.93 -18.83 11.41
N TRP A 71 -1.73 -18.74 12.48
CA TRP A 71 -1.48 -19.49 13.71
C TRP A 71 -1.56 -21.00 13.48
N ALA A 72 -2.53 -21.46 12.69
CA ALA A 72 -2.66 -22.87 12.34
C ALA A 72 -1.48 -23.38 11.53
N ILE A 73 -1.00 -22.59 10.55
CA ILE A 73 0.18 -22.92 9.72
C ILE A 73 1.42 -23.09 10.59
N CYS A 74 1.65 -22.18 11.53
CA CYS A 74 2.86 -22.20 12.36
C CYS A 74 2.82 -23.27 13.46
N GLY A 75 1.68 -23.92 13.68
CA GLY A 75 1.49 -24.87 14.79
C GLY A 75 1.70 -24.26 16.18
N ALA A 76 1.75 -22.94 16.27
CA ALA A 76 2.06 -22.18 17.48
C ALA A 76 0.77 -21.85 18.23
N ARG A 77 0.86 -21.74 19.56
CA ARG A 77 -0.27 -21.24 20.34
C ARG A 77 -0.39 -19.74 20.13
N VAL A 78 -1.61 -19.26 19.97
CA VAL A 78 -1.93 -17.83 19.87
C VAL A 78 -1.22 -17.07 21.01
N GLY A 79 -0.44 -16.06 20.65
CA GLY A 79 0.37 -15.25 21.58
C GLY A 79 1.79 -15.78 21.83
N GLN A 80 2.20 -16.89 21.22
CA GLN A 80 3.61 -17.29 21.17
C GLN A 80 4.36 -16.42 20.16
N ARG A 81 5.63 -16.10 20.40
CA ARG A 81 6.45 -15.42 19.39
C ARG A 81 6.83 -16.44 18.29
N VAL A 82 6.61 -16.08 17.04
CA VAL A 82 6.77 -16.97 15.88
C VAL A 82 7.77 -16.38 14.91
N ARG A 83 8.63 -17.26 14.37
CA ARG A 83 9.45 -17.03 13.18
C ARG A 83 9.58 -18.36 12.45
N GLU A 84 8.71 -18.58 11.47
CA GLU A 84 8.59 -19.84 10.75
C GLU A 84 8.90 -19.61 9.26
N PRO A 85 9.95 -20.25 8.70
CA PRO A 85 10.20 -20.24 7.27
C PRO A 85 9.06 -20.93 6.52
N ILE A 86 8.64 -20.35 5.40
CA ILE A 86 7.52 -20.84 4.60
C ILE A 86 7.84 -20.86 3.11
N VAL A 87 7.01 -21.58 2.37
CA VAL A 87 6.90 -21.48 0.91
C VAL A 87 5.47 -21.07 0.61
N ALA A 88 5.30 -19.92 -0.05
CA ALA A 88 3.99 -19.39 -0.41
C ALA A 88 3.75 -19.45 -1.91
N VAL A 89 2.56 -19.87 -2.32
CA VAL A 89 2.13 -19.95 -3.72
C VAL A 89 1.38 -18.68 -4.09
N LEU A 90 1.78 -18.07 -5.20
CA LEU A 90 1.11 -16.91 -5.79
C LEU A 90 0.00 -17.37 -6.73
N VAL A 91 -1.23 -16.90 -6.49
CA VAL A 91 -2.42 -17.29 -7.25
C VAL A 91 -3.15 -16.05 -7.77
N PRO A 92 -3.05 -15.75 -9.08
CA PRO A 92 -3.85 -14.68 -9.69
C PRO A 92 -5.35 -14.96 -9.62
N GLU A 93 -6.14 -13.95 -9.27
CA GLU A 93 -7.59 -14.00 -9.18
C GLU A 93 -8.24 -13.00 -10.16
N PRO A 94 -8.20 -13.24 -11.48
CA PRO A 94 -8.71 -12.30 -12.48
C PRO A 94 -10.24 -12.06 -12.42
N GLN A 95 -10.97 -12.85 -11.64
CA GLN A 95 -12.40 -12.66 -11.36
C GLN A 95 -12.68 -12.06 -9.98
N ASN A 96 -11.66 -11.60 -9.26
CA ASN A 96 -11.83 -10.95 -7.97
C ASN A 96 -12.62 -9.63 -8.15
N PRO A 97 -13.72 -9.43 -7.41
CA PRO A 97 -14.62 -8.29 -7.62
C PRO A 97 -14.03 -6.94 -7.19
N TYR A 98 -12.92 -6.95 -6.44
CA TYR A 98 -12.29 -5.74 -5.91
C TYR A 98 -11.11 -5.27 -6.77
N ASP A 99 -10.36 -6.19 -7.36
CA ASP A 99 -9.20 -5.93 -8.20
C ASP A 99 -8.97 -7.09 -9.19
N GLU A 100 -9.04 -6.80 -10.49
CA GLU A 100 -8.82 -7.80 -11.55
C GLU A 100 -7.37 -8.28 -11.64
N ASN A 101 -6.42 -7.58 -11.00
CA ASN A 101 -5.03 -7.98 -10.92
C ASN A 101 -4.68 -8.65 -9.59
N ALA A 102 -5.66 -8.89 -8.71
CA ALA A 102 -5.41 -9.46 -7.39
C ALA A 102 -4.58 -10.75 -7.47
N ILE A 103 -3.54 -10.85 -6.65
CA ILE A 103 -2.73 -12.06 -6.49
C ILE A 103 -2.82 -12.47 -5.02
N ALA A 104 -3.51 -13.58 -4.79
CA ALA A 104 -3.63 -14.18 -3.47
C ALA A 104 -2.34 -14.93 -3.12
N VAL A 105 -1.95 -14.85 -1.85
CA VAL A 105 -0.80 -15.56 -1.29
C VAL A 105 -1.33 -16.74 -0.47
N TYR A 106 -0.93 -17.95 -0.89
CA TYR A 106 -1.33 -19.19 -0.23
C TYR A 106 -0.15 -19.84 0.50
N ILE A 107 -0.35 -20.30 1.72
CA ILE A 107 0.57 -21.22 2.41
C ILE A 107 -0.19 -22.51 2.67
N GLY A 108 0.28 -23.61 2.08
CA GLY A 108 -0.44 -24.88 2.07
C GLY A 108 -1.81 -24.76 1.37
N GLN A 109 -2.90 -24.85 2.13
CA GLN A 109 -4.28 -24.74 1.62
C GLN A 109 -4.99 -23.45 2.06
N HIS A 110 -4.27 -22.54 2.72
CA HIS A 110 -4.84 -21.34 3.30
C HIS A 110 -4.37 -20.10 2.57
N VAL A 111 -5.32 -19.21 2.25
CA VAL A 111 -4.99 -17.82 1.91
C VAL A 111 -4.51 -17.15 3.19
N VAL A 112 -3.38 -16.45 3.08
CA VAL A 112 -2.76 -15.72 4.19
C VAL A 112 -2.69 -14.22 3.96
N GLY A 113 -2.98 -13.77 2.74
CA GLY A 113 -3.01 -12.37 2.35
C GLY A 113 -2.97 -12.22 0.83
N TYR A 114 -2.64 -11.02 0.38
CA TYR A 114 -2.53 -10.66 -1.03
C TYR A 114 -1.26 -9.86 -1.27
N LEU A 115 -0.79 -9.81 -2.52
CA LEU A 115 0.13 -8.74 -2.91
C LEU A 115 -0.62 -7.40 -2.93
N ASP A 116 0.07 -6.31 -2.63
CA ASP A 116 -0.54 -4.98 -2.75
C ASP A 116 -0.92 -4.70 -4.21
N ARG A 117 -1.91 -3.82 -4.41
CA ARG A 117 -2.50 -3.59 -5.74
C ARG A 117 -1.51 -3.10 -6.79
N GLU A 118 -0.52 -2.28 -6.38
CA GLU A 118 0.45 -1.70 -7.30
C GLU A 118 1.44 -2.77 -7.76
N THR A 119 1.97 -3.57 -6.83
CA THR A 119 2.85 -4.70 -7.16
C THR A 119 2.10 -5.78 -7.94
N ALA A 120 0.86 -6.09 -7.54
CA ALA A 120 0.06 -7.09 -8.21
C ALA A 120 -0.19 -6.75 -9.68
N ALA A 121 -0.54 -5.49 -9.98
CA ALA A 121 -0.71 -5.01 -11.34
C ALA A 121 0.58 -5.07 -12.18
N GLN A 122 1.75 -4.93 -11.55
CA GLN A 122 3.04 -5.07 -12.22
C GLN A 122 3.36 -6.53 -12.52
N TYR A 123 3.10 -7.44 -11.58
CA TYR A 123 3.62 -8.81 -11.64
C TYR A 123 2.67 -9.80 -12.30
N VAL A 124 1.36 -9.52 -12.37
CA VAL A 124 0.35 -10.47 -12.86
C VAL A 124 0.65 -11.01 -14.26
N ALA A 125 1.17 -10.18 -15.16
CA ALA A 125 1.51 -10.60 -16.52
C ALA A 125 2.70 -11.59 -16.54
N ASP A 126 3.73 -11.32 -15.75
CA ASP A 126 4.91 -12.18 -15.65
C ASP A 126 4.63 -13.47 -14.88
N ILE A 127 3.80 -13.42 -13.83
CA ILE A 127 3.33 -14.63 -13.15
C ILE A 127 2.58 -15.54 -14.13
N HIS A 128 1.65 -15.00 -14.94
CA HIS A 128 0.99 -15.80 -15.98
C HIS A 128 1.97 -16.39 -17.01
N ARG A 129 2.97 -15.60 -17.42
CA ARG A 129 4.02 -16.05 -18.34
C ARG A 129 4.83 -17.20 -17.73
N LEU A 130 5.28 -17.06 -16.49
CA LEU A 130 6.05 -18.07 -15.77
C LEU A 130 5.21 -19.33 -15.54
N MET A 131 3.94 -19.19 -15.13
CA MET A 131 3.05 -20.34 -14.96
C MET A 131 2.86 -21.12 -16.26
N THR A 132 2.74 -20.41 -17.38
CA THR A 132 2.63 -21.03 -18.72
C THR A 132 3.93 -21.74 -19.10
N LEU A 133 5.09 -21.13 -18.83
CA LEU A 133 6.40 -21.68 -19.16
C LEU A 133 6.71 -22.95 -18.37
N HIS A 134 6.41 -22.95 -17.07
CA HIS A 134 6.73 -24.05 -16.16
C HIS A 134 5.61 -25.09 -16.04
N GLY A 135 4.40 -24.79 -16.52
CA GLY A 135 3.22 -25.64 -16.40
C GLY A 135 2.79 -25.89 -14.94
N THR A 136 3.18 -25.00 -14.04
CA THR A 136 2.95 -25.07 -12.58
C THR A 136 2.69 -23.68 -12.02
N HIS A 137 2.17 -23.59 -10.79
CA HIS A 137 2.08 -22.30 -10.09
C HIS A 137 3.47 -21.78 -9.70
N ILE A 138 3.55 -20.49 -9.41
CA ILE A 138 4.77 -19.85 -8.91
C ILE A 138 4.69 -19.78 -7.40
N ALA A 139 5.76 -20.21 -6.74
CA ALA A 139 5.91 -20.11 -5.30
C ALA A 139 7.18 -19.34 -4.95
N LEU A 140 7.18 -18.71 -3.78
CA LEU A 140 8.29 -17.97 -3.22
C LEU A 140 8.63 -18.51 -1.84
N GLU A 141 9.90 -18.47 -1.48
CA GLU A 141 10.32 -18.64 -0.09
C GLU A 141 9.92 -17.40 0.73
N GLY A 142 9.89 -17.53 2.05
CA GLY A 142 9.53 -16.42 2.91
C GLY A 142 9.48 -16.81 4.37
N VAL A 143 8.91 -15.93 5.20
CA VAL A 143 8.82 -16.13 6.64
C VAL A 143 7.49 -15.60 7.19
N VAL A 144 6.88 -16.38 8.08
CA VAL A 144 5.83 -15.89 8.99
C VAL A 144 6.48 -15.43 10.28
N VAL A 145 6.22 -14.18 10.69
CA VAL A 145 6.84 -13.58 11.87
C VAL A 145 5.83 -12.82 12.71
N GLY A 146 6.07 -12.75 14.02
CA GLY A 146 5.30 -11.91 14.94
C GLY A 146 4.79 -12.66 16.15
N GLY A 147 3.57 -12.36 16.58
CA GLY A 147 2.97 -12.98 17.76
C GLY A 147 3.42 -12.33 19.07
N GLY A 148 3.58 -13.13 20.12
CA GLY A 148 3.82 -12.64 21.49
C GLY A 148 2.54 -12.19 22.20
N TYR A 149 2.58 -12.07 23.52
CA TYR A 149 1.49 -11.48 24.30
C TYR A 149 1.76 -9.99 24.55
N ARG A 150 0.73 -9.17 24.35
CA ARG A 150 0.67 -7.74 24.67
C ARG A 150 -0.44 -7.51 25.69
N ASP A 151 -0.51 -6.31 26.27
CA ASP A 151 -1.52 -5.97 27.30
C ASP A 151 -2.97 -6.11 26.82
N HIS A 152 -3.21 -6.08 25.50
CA HIS A 152 -4.53 -6.24 24.88
C HIS A 152 -4.74 -7.61 24.22
N GLY A 153 -3.82 -8.55 24.46
CA GLY A 153 -3.91 -9.91 23.96
C GLY A 153 -2.77 -10.28 23.00
N PRO A 154 -2.95 -11.34 22.22
CA PRO A 154 -1.90 -11.87 21.36
C PRO A 154 -1.59 -10.91 20.19
N GLY A 155 -0.31 -10.64 19.95
CA GLY A 155 0.17 -9.91 18.78
C GLY A 155 -0.13 -10.66 17.48
N PHE A 156 -0.19 -9.94 16.37
CA PHE A 156 -0.45 -10.54 15.05
C PHE A 156 0.81 -11.12 14.41
N LEU A 157 0.57 -12.04 13.48
CA LEU A 157 1.55 -12.62 12.57
C LEU A 157 1.49 -11.88 11.23
N GLY A 158 2.64 -11.57 10.64
CA GLY A 158 2.80 -11.04 9.28
C GLY A 158 3.55 -12.02 8.39
N VAL A 159 3.49 -11.81 7.06
CA VAL A 159 4.14 -12.66 6.06
C VAL A 159 5.03 -11.83 5.16
N TRP A 160 6.26 -12.28 4.95
CA TRP A 160 7.22 -11.68 4.02
C TRP A 160 7.71 -12.74 3.04
N LEU A 161 7.72 -12.42 1.76
CA LEU A 161 8.21 -13.31 0.72
C LEU A 161 9.53 -12.80 0.13
N GLU A 162 10.37 -13.73 -0.29
CA GLU A 162 11.65 -13.45 -0.94
C GLU A 162 11.52 -13.73 -2.43
N HIS A 163 11.92 -12.78 -3.27
CA HIS A 163 11.85 -12.92 -4.72
C HIS A 163 12.99 -12.19 -5.43
N ASP A 164 13.23 -12.55 -6.68
CA ASP A 164 14.07 -11.77 -7.59
C ASP A 164 13.16 -10.94 -8.49
N ARG A 165 13.19 -9.61 -8.34
CA ARG A 165 12.40 -8.69 -9.17
C ARG A 165 12.60 -8.91 -10.67
N ARG A 166 13.76 -9.43 -11.10
CA ARG A 166 14.09 -9.70 -12.51
C ARG A 166 13.23 -10.81 -13.11
N ASP A 167 12.80 -11.77 -12.30
CA ASP A 167 11.94 -12.87 -12.75
C ASP A 167 10.52 -12.37 -13.09
N PHE A 168 10.13 -11.25 -12.46
CA PHE A 168 8.83 -10.59 -12.60
C PHE A 168 8.90 -9.25 -13.35
N GLY A 169 9.91 -9.07 -14.21
CA GLY A 169 9.95 -7.98 -15.20
C GLY A 169 10.72 -6.71 -14.79
N GLY A 170 11.45 -6.72 -13.67
CA GLY A 170 12.31 -5.60 -13.27
C GLY A 170 13.49 -5.39 -14.24
N GLN A 171 13.61 -4.20 -14.86
CA GLN A 171 14.77 -3.87 -15.68
C GLN A 171 16.08 -3.89 -14.87
N ARG A 172 17.15 -4.28 -15.56
CA ARG A 172 18.48 -4.64 -15.05
C ARG A 172 19.28 -3.43 -14.55
N ALA A 173 19.72 -3.45 -13.28
CA ALA A 173 20.93 -2.75 -12.85
C ALA A 173 22.15 -3.71 -12.90
N PRO A 174 23.39 -3.21 -13.14
CA PRO A 174 24.57 -4.05 -13.31
C PRO A 174 25.00 -4.70 -11.98
N ARG A 175 25.44 -5.97 -12.05
CA ARG A 175 26.03 -6.69 -10.92
C ARG A 175 27.28 -5.97 -10.39
N GLY A 176 27.19 -5.42 -9.19
CA GLY A 176 28.34 -5.14 -8.32
C GLY A 176 28.58 -6.33 -7.40
N ASN A 177 29.85 -6.75 -7.27
CA ASN A 177 30.27 -7.92 -6.50
C ASN A 177 29.81 -7.85 -5.02
N ALA A 178 29.36 -9.00 -4.52
CA ALA A 178 29.14 -9.26 -3.11
C ALA A 178 30.47 -9.19 -2.34
N GLU A 179 30.51 -8.36 -1.30
CA GLU A 179 31.34 -8.45 -0.07
C GLU A 179 31.16 -7.19 0.80
N HIS A 180 29.92 -6.78 1.15
CA HIS A 180 29.66 -5.71 2.14
C HIS A 180 28.29 -5.92 2.83
N PRO A 181 28.12 -5.54 4.11
CA PRO A 181 26.89 -5.75 4.86
C PRO A 181 25.76 -4.93 4.21
N ALA A 182 24.79 -5.64 3.63
CA ALA A 182 23.78 -5.04 2.76
C ALA A 182 22.75 -4.27 3.59
N MET A 183 22.95 -2.95 3.67
CA MET A 183 21.97 -1.99 4.15
C MET A 183 20.81 -1.86 3.15
N ARG A 184 19.67 -2.44 3.46
CA ARG A 184 18.38 -2.22 2.81
C ARG A 184 17.45 -1.73 3.91
N THR A 185 17.02 -0.46 3.94
CA THR A 185 16.02 -0.03 4.94
C THR A 185 14.94 0.93 4.44
N GLY A 186 13.67 0.55 4.63
CA GLY A 186 12.63 1.31 5.33
C GLY A 186 12.52 0.91 6.81
N PHE A 187 11.61 1.52 7.59
CA PHE A 187 11.55 1.40 9.07
C PHE A 187 11.56 -0.06 9.59
N THR A 188 10.82 -0.97 8.96
CA THR A 188 10.76 -2.41 9.34
C THR A 188 12.05 -3.17 8.99
N GLU A 189 12.81 -2.72 8.00
CA GLU A 189 14.06 -3.36 7.55
C GLU A 189 15.28 -2.90 8.39
N ALA A 190 15.21 -1.72 9.03
CA ALA A 190 16.23 -1.25 9.99
C ALA A 190 16.29 -2.13 11.25
N TRP A 191 15.13 -2.65 11.67
CA TRP A 191 15.02 -3.63 12.75
C TRP A 191 15.73 -4.96 12.45
N LEU A 192 15.81 -5.38 11.17
CA LEU A 192 16.51 -6.61 10.77
C LEU A 192 18.03 -6.48 10.80
N THR A 193 18.55 -5.26 10.61
CA THR A 193 20.00 -4.99 10.64
C THR A 193 20.51 -4.77 12.06
N ASP A 194 19.68 -4.22 12.96
CA ASP A 194 20.00 -4.05 14.39
C ASP A 194 20.38 -5.36 15.09
N ALA A 195 19.58 -6.40 14.92
CA ALA A 195 19.78 -7.69 15.57
C ALA A 195 21.10 -8.40 15.17
N ALA A 196 21.78 -7.92 14.12
CA ALA A 196 23.04 -8.47 13.64
C ALA A 196 24.28 -7.76 14.22
N ASP A 197 24.19 -6.48 14.63
CA ASP A 197 25.34 -5.67 15.04
C ASP A 197 25.14 -4.74 16.26
N ASP A 198 23.95 -4.69 16.88
CA ASP A 198 23.62 -3.98 18.14
C ASP A 198 24.03 -2.49 18.10
N SER A 199 23.73 -1.85 16.96
CA SER A 199 24.37 -0.59 16.57
C SER A 199 23.45 0.63 16.63
N TYR A 200 22.18 0.46 17.02
CA TYR A 200 21.21 1.50 17.39
C TYR A 200 20.19 0.91 18.39
N ASP A 201 19.71 1.72 19.33
CA ASP A 201 18.76 1.22 20.32
C ASP A 201 17.32 1.38 19.81
N LEU A 202 16.80 0.37 19.11
CA LEU A 202 15.39 0.32 18.70
C LEU A 202 14.47 -0.23 19.80
N SER A 203 14.95 -0.46 21.03
CA SER A 203 14.13 -1.01 22.12
C SER A 203 12.94 -0.11 22.48
N TRP A 204 13.06 1.21 22.28
CA TRP A 204 11.95 2.14 22.46
C TRP A 204 10.75 1.79 21.58
N TYR A 205 10.96 1.12 20.44
CA TYR A 205 9.89 0.70 19.55
C TYR A 205 9.07 -0.45 20.16
N ASP A 206 9.73 -1.38 20.86
CA ASP A 206 9.05 -2.46 21.58
C ASP A 206 8.19 -1.94 22.74
N ASP A 207 8.59 -0.82 23.33
CA ASP A 207 7.88 -0.15 24.42
C ASP A 207 6.78 0.82 23.94
N LEU A 208 6.64 1.04 22.61
CA LEU A 208 5.62 1.94 22.09
C LEU A 208 4.20 1.41 22.35
N PRO A 209 3.31 2.25 22.88
CA PRO A 209 1.90 1.93 22.97
C PRO A 209 1.28 1.54 21.62
N ASP A 210 0.41 0.53 21.59
CA ASP A 210 -0.30 0.15 20.36
C ASP A 210 -1.21 1.29 19.86
N ALA A 211 -1.86 2.00 20.80
CA ALA A 211 -2.75 3.11 20.49
C ALA A 211 -1.97 4.34 20.01
N ASP A 212 -2.41 4.94 18.90
CA ASP A 212 -1.62 5.96 18.22
C ASP A 212 -1.39 7.22 19.08
N ARG A 213 -2.37 7.68 19.87
CA ARG A 213 -2.25 8.90 20.68
C ARG A 213 -1.16 8.81 21.78
N PRO A 214 -1.14 7.78 22.65
CA PRO A 214 -0.05 7.62 23.61
C PRO A 214 1.29 7.31 22.93
N ALA A 215 1.32 6.59 21.80
CA ALA A 215 2.54 6.37 21.03
C ALA A 215 3.14 7.68 20.48
N ILE A 216 2.29 8.54 19.91
CA ILE A 216 2.67 9.88 19.43
C ILE A 216 3.27 10.72 20.57
N ALA A 217 2.71 10.64 21.78
CA ALA A 217 3.25 11.36 22.94
C ALA A 217 4.64 10.84 23.33
N MET A 218 4.80 9.52 23.44
CA MET A 218 6.09 8.90 23.75
C MET A 218 7.17 9.19 22.70
N LEU A 219 6.83 9.11 21.41
CA LEU A 219 7.75 9.44 20.31
C LEU A 219 8.23 10.89 20.37
N ARG A 220 7.36 11.83 20.76
CA ARG A 220 7.75 13.24 20.95
C ARG A 220 8.70 13.40 22.13
N ASP A 221 8.48 12.67 23.22
CA ASP A 221 9.35 12.71 24.39
C ASP A 221 10.75 12.12 24.08
N LEU A 222 10.80 11.02 23.33
CA LEU A 222 12.05 10.43 22.83
C LEU A 222 12.82 11.43 21.96
N LEU A 223 12.16 11.98 20.93
CA LEU A 223 12.75 12.98 20.03
C LEU A 223 13.20 14.27 20.73
N ALA A 224 12.72 14.57 21.93
CA ALA A 224 13.17 15.73 22.70
C ALA A 224 14.55 15.52 23.36
N SER A 225 14.98 14.27 23.54
CA SER A 225 16.15 13.93 24.35
C SER A 225 17.16 13.01 23.68
N ASP A 226 16.76 12.26 22.66
CA ASP A 226 17.63 11.33 21.96
C ASP A 226 18.70 12.09 21.15
N PRO A 227 20.01 11.83 21.37
CA PRO A 227 21.08 12.48 20.62
C PRO A 227 21.49 11.75 19.34
N ASP A 228 21.06 10.49 19.12
CA ASP A 228 21.56 9.68 18.00
C ASP A 228 20.80 10.00 16.70
N PRO A 229 21.49 10.45 15.63
CA PRO A 229 20.81 10.82 14.39
C PRO A 229 20.05 9.66 13.71
N ILE A 230 20.53 8.43 13.86
CA ILE A 230 19.91 7.26 13.22
C ILE A 230 18.65 6.86 14.00
N ASP A 231 18.71 6.82 15.33
CA ASP A 231 17.54 6.52 16.17
C ASP A 231 16.44 7.56 15.97
N ARG A 232 16.81 8.83 15.95
CA ARG A 232 15.89 9.95 15.69
C ARG A 232 15.22 9.83 14.32
N HIS A 233 15.92 9.41 13.28
CA HIS A 233 15.32 9.19 11.96
C HIS A 233 14.16 8.19 12.03
N PHE A 234 14.40 7.07 12.70
CA PHE A 234 13.38 6.04 12.87
C PHE A 234 12.23 6.55 13.75
N GLN A 235 12.52 7.22 14.85
CA GLN A 235 11.49 7.84 15.70
C GLN A 235 10.62 8.83 14.91
N PHE A 236 11.22 9.68 14.07
CA PHE A 236 10.49 10.57 13.18
C PHE A 236 9.63 9.80 12.18
N ALA A 237 10.19 8.80 11.50
CA ALA A 237 9.46 8.01 10.50
C ALA A 237 8.22 7.31 11.10
N GLU A 238 8.33 6.75 12.31
CA GLU A 238 7.20 6.14 13.00
C GLU A 238 6.19 7.20 13.48
N LEU A 239 6.66 8.33 14.00
CA LEU A 239 5.78 9.44 14.40
C LEU A 239 4.96 9.97 13.22
N GLU A 240 5.59 10.15 12.07
CA GLU A 240 4.95 10.53 10.81
C GLU A 240 3.87 9.51 10.40
N SER A 241 4.20 8.22 10.43
CA SER A 241 3.27 7.12 10.14
C SER A 241 2.03 7.15 11.02
N ARG A 242 2.22 7.31 12.35
CA ARG A 242 1.13 7.36 13.34
C ARG A 242 0.24 8.58 13.17
N LEU A 243 0.83 9.75 12.97
CA LEU A 243 0.07 10.98 12.71
C LEU A 243 -0.74 10.88 11.42
N TYR A 244 -0.15 10.33 10.36
CA TYR A 244 -0.85 10.18 9.08
C TYR A 244 -1.98 9.13 9.14
N ARG A 245 -1.84 8.08 9.97
CA ARG A 245 -2.91 7.13 10.27
C ARG A 245 -4.08 7.82 10.99
N CYS A 246 -3.77 8.73 11.90
CA CYS A 246 -4.76 9.51 12.67
C CYS A 246 -5.46 10.64 11.88
N ARG A 247 -5.12 10.85 10.60
CA ARG A 247 -5.62 11.98 9.80
C ARG A 247 -7.15 12.12 9.73
N ASP A 248 -7.87 11.00 9.80
CA ASP A 248 -9.32 10.95 9.71
C ASP A 248 -9.97 10.93 11.12
N LEU A 249 -9.16 10.81 12.17
CA LEU A 249 -9.57 10.73 13.58
C LEU A 249 -9.44 12.07 14.31
N TYR A 250 -8.38 12.83 14.02
CA TYR A 250 -8.14 14.13 14.64
C TYR A 250 -7.96 15.21 13.57
N THR A 251 -8.69 16.32 13.72
CA THR A 251 -8.61 17.44 12.77
C THR A 251 -7.21 18.06 12.71
N SER A 252 -6.45 18.01 13.79
CA SER A 252 -5.07 18.52 13.87
C SER A 252 -4.02 17.55 13.34
N ALA A 253 -4.31 16.25 13.18
CA ALA A 253 -3.30 15.24 12.89
C ALA A 253 -2.51 15.51 11.61
N LEU A 254 -3.16 16.10 10.60
CA LEU A 254 -2.53 16.44 9.33
C LEU A 254 -1.65 17.69 9.40
N ASP A 255 -1.96 18.64 10.27
CA ASP A 255 -1.13 19.82 10.51
C ASP A 255 0.07 19.45 11.39
N GLU A 256 -0.16 18.63 12.42
CA GLU A 256 0.89 18.02 13.24
C GLU A 256 1.84 17.15 12.41
N PHE A 257 1.31 16.36 11.47
CA PHE A 257 2.10 15.61 10.49
C PHE A 257 3.01 16.53 9.66
N ASP A 258 2.45 17.62 9.12
CA ASP A 258 3.21 18.59 8.33
C ASP A 258 4.33 19.25 9.14
N GLU A 259 4.10 19.52 10.43
CA GLU A 259 5.10 20.04 11.36
C GLU A 259 6.22 19.04 11.65
N VAL A 260 5.87 17.78 11.91
CA VAL A 260 6.85 16.72 12.17
C VAL A 260 7.73 16.46 10.94
N CYS A 261 7.15 16.36 9.74
CA CYS A 261 7.95 16.18 8.52
C CYS A 261 8.95 17.33 8.29
N ARG A 262 8.58 18.57 8.63
CA ARG A 262 9.50 19.73 8.57
C ARG A 262 10.61 19.65 9.63
N ALA A 263 10.28 19.20 10.84
CA ALA A 263 11.28 18.99 11.88
C ALA A 263 12.27 17.89 11.49
N HIS A 264 11.78 16.79 10.92
CA HIS A 264 12.60 15.70 10.41
C HIS A 264 13.54 16.19 9.28
N ASP A 265 13.01 16.89 8.26
CA ASP A 265 13.82 17.46 7.17
C ASP A 265 14.94 18.40 7.65
N ALA A 266 14.68 19.16 8.72
CA ALA A 266 15.67 20.05 9.32
C ALA A 266 16.88 19.29 9.89
N GLU A 267 16.71 18.02 10.25
CA GLU A 267 17.76 17.16 10.79
C GLU A 267 18.42 16.25 9.73
N MET A 268 17.81 16.14 8.54
CA MET A 268 18.21 15.15 7.54
C MET A 268 19.65 15.27 7.04
N GLU A 269 20.27 16.44 7.08
CA GLU A 269 21.70 16.59 6.73
C GLU A 269 22.64 15.95 7.76
N GLY A 270 22.27 15.97 9.04
CA GLY A 270 22.98 15.24 10.09
C GLY A 270 22.76 13.73 9.96
N ILE A 271 21.50 13.35 9.77
CA ILE A 271 21.07 11.95 9.62
C ILE A 271 21.74 11.31 8.39
N CYS A 272 21.70 11.95 7.22
CA CYS A 272 22.34 11.43 6.01
C CYS A 272 23.87 11.26 6.18
N ARG A 273 24.54 12.14 6.93
CA ARG A 273 25.97 11.96 7.24
C ARG A 273 26.20 10.72 8.12
N ALA A 274 25.32 10.47 9.09
CA ALA A 274 25.38 9.26 9.91
C ALA A 274 25.16 8.00 9.06
N PHE A 275 24.16 8.00 8.18
CA PHE A 275 23.91 6.92 7.22
C PHE A 275 25.09 6.65 6.30
N MET A 276 25.69 7.69 5.72
CA MET A 276 26.87 7.55 4.88
C MET A 276 28.08 7.02 5.65
N THR A 277 28.25 7.44 6.90
CA THR A 277 29.34 6.93 7.76
C THR A 277 29.15 5.45 8.04
N LYS A 278 27.91 5.03 8.31
CA LYS A 278 27.60 3.68 8.74
C LYS A 278 27.52 2.68 7.58
N TRP A 279 26.89 3.09 6.49
CA TRP A 279 26.50 2.19 5.41
C TRP A 279 26.99 2.62 4.04
N ASN A 280 27.61 3.80 3.95
CA ASN A 280 28.02 4.40 2.68
C ASN A 280 26.87 4.51 1.65
N LYS A 281 25.63 4.54 2.17
CA LYS A 281 24.37 4.56 1.43
C LYS A 281 23.31 5.30 2.25
N ILE A 282 22.30 5.81 1.54
CA ILE A 282 21.16 6.51 2.11
C ILE A 282 19.91 5.62 1.93
N PRO A 283 19.24 5.24 3.02
CA PRO A 283 18.05 4.39 3.00
C PRO A 283 16.82 5.12 2.44
N LEU A 284 15.69 4.42 2.35
CA LEU A 284 14.43 4.99 1.86
C LEU A 284 13.97 6.14 2.77
N LEU A 285 13.98 7.34 2.23
CA LEU A 285 13.49 8.56 2.87
C LEU A 285 11.99 8.78 2.56
N GLU A 286 11.12 8.01 3.21
CA GLU A 286 9.66 7.98 2.94
C GLU A 286 8.99 9.35 3.15
N THR A 287 9.51 10.18 4.07
CA THR A 287 9.04 11.55 4.36
C THR A 287 8.86 12.39 3.09
N TYR A 288 9.85 12.38 2.19
CA TYR A 288 9.81 13.19 0.96
C TYR A 288 8.74 12.70 -0.01
N ARG A 289 8.55 11.38 -0.10
CA ARG A 289 7.50 10.78 -0.94
C ARG A 289 6.11 11.15 -0.41
N GLN A 290 5.89 11.00 0.89
CA GLN A 290 4.61 11.28 1.52
C GLN A 290 4.25 12.77 1.46
N MET A 291 5.21 13.66 1.70
CA MET A 291 5.00 15.10 1.55
C MET A 291 4.67 15.48 0.11
N ALA A 292 5.38 14.94 -0.89
CA ALA A 292 5.05 15.17 -2.29
C ALA A 292 3.63 14.73 -2.65
N ILE A 293 3.20 13.54 -2.20
CA ILE A 293 1.81 13.04 -2.39
C ILE A 293 0.81 14.01 -1.76
N ARG A 294 1.08 14.44 -0.54
CA ARG A 294 0.19 15.30 0.24
C ARG A 294 0.03 16.68 -0.42
N GLN A 295 1.12 17.31 -0.83
CA GLN A 295 1.07 18.62 -1.50
C GLN A 295 0.41 18.53 -2.88
N GLN A 296 0.65 17.43 -3.60
CA GLN A 296 -0.10 17.13 -4.83
C GLN A 296 -1.61 17.06 -4.59
N LYS A 297 -2.08 16.43 -3.50
CA LYS A 297 -3.51 16.38 -3.16
C LYS A 297 -4.08 17.76 -2.84
N LYS A 298 -3.30 18.62 -2.17
CA LYS A 298 -3.63 20.05 -1.94
C LYS A 298 -3.57 20.89 -3.22
N LYS A 299 -3.04 20.36 -4.32
CA LYS A 299 -2.70 21.06 -5.57
C LYS A 299 -1.68 22.19 -5.36
N ASP A 300 -0.90 22.10 -4.29
CA ASP A 300 0.24 22.97 -4.06
C ASP A 300 1.44 22.38 -4.81
N TRP A 301 1.57 22.79 -6.08
CA TRP A 301 2.62 22.28 -6.95
C TRP A 301 3.98 22.89 -6.64
N GLN A 302 4.03 24.05 -5.97
CA GLN A 302 5.29 24.67 -5.54
C GLN A 302 5.88 23.88 -4.37
N GLU A 303 5.08 23.60 -3.35
CA GLU A 303 5.52 22.76 -2.22
C GLU A 303 5.84 21.33 -2.66
N CYS A 304 5.02 20.74 -3.53
CA CYS A 304 5.30 19.41 -4.08
C CYS A 304 6.67 19.37 -4.78
N LEU A 305 6.99 20.40 -5.56
CA LEU A 305 8.29 20.52 -6.21
C LEU A 305 9.42 20.61 -5.18
N ALA A 306 9.32 21.52 -4.21
CA ALA A 306 10.32 21.72 -3.17
C ALA A 306 10.65 20.43 -2.40
N TRP A 307 9.63 19.67 -1.96
CA TRP A 307 9.84 18.41 -1.24
C TRP A 307 10.51 17.35 -2.11
N THR A 308 10.13 17.24 -3.40
CA THR A 308 10.78 16.27 -4.29
C THR A 308 12.22 16.64 -4.61
N GLU A 309 12.53 17.92 -4.83
CA GLU A 309 13.90 18.37 -5.08
C GLU A 309 14.78 18.20 -3.85
N ARG A 310 14.23 18.50 -2.67
CA ARG A 310 14.93 18.30 -1.39
C ARG A 310 15.29 16.83 -1.17
N GLY A 311 14.35 15.91 -1.33
CA GLY A 311 14.63 14.47 -1.20
C GLY A 311 15.66 13.97 -2.21
N LEU A 312 15.57 14.39 -3.47
CA LEU A 312 16.57 14.05 -4.50
C LEU A 312 17.96 14.59 -4.18
N SER A 313 18.04 15.80 -3.62
CA SER A 313 19.31 16.38 -3.18
C SER A 313 19.95 15.60 -2.04
N LEU A 314 19.15 15.04 -1.13
CA LEU A 314 19.67 14.24 -0.02
C LEU A 314 20.17 12.89 -0.50
N TYR A 315 19.42 12.21 -1.37
CA TYR A 315 19.88 10.95 -1.96
C TYR A 315 21.20 11.10 -2.73
N GLY A 316 21.33 12.16 -3.54
CA GLY A 316 22.48 12.32 -4.43
C GLY A 316 22.73 11.05 -5.28
N GLU A 317 23.96 10.56 -5.30
CA GLU A 317 24.35 9.27 -5.91
C GLU A 317 24.33 8.10 -4.90
N ALA A 318 23.98 8.38 -3.65
CA ALA A 318 24.15 7.47 -2.54
C ALA A 318 22.87 6.70 -2.16
N ALA A 319 21.79 6.82 -2.92
CA ALA A 319 20.57 6.06 -2.66
C ALA A 319 20.86 4.55 -2.60
N ALA A 320 20.32 3.89 -1.57
CA ALA A 320 20.26 2.43 -1.49
C ALA A 320 19.25 1.85 -2.50
N ARG A 321 18.23 2.64 -2.84
CA ARG A 321 17.13 2.27 -3.71
C ARG A 321 16.97 3.25 -4.87
N GLU A 322 17.33 2.81 -6.07
CA GLU A 322 17.22 3.62 -7.29
C GLU A 322 15.75 3.93 -7.64
N ASP A 323 14.83 2.99 -7.36
CA ASP A 323 13.40 3.16 -7.59
C ASP A 323 12.78 4.29 -6.74
N ALA A 324 13.29 4.51 -5.52
CA ALA A 324 12.89 5.64 -4.68
C ALA A 324 13.27 6.99 -5.29
N VAL A 325 14.45 7.07 -5.91
CA VAL A 325 14.92 8.25 -6.65
C VAL A 325 14.04 8.48 -7.89
N GLU A 326 13.74 7.42 -8.64
CA GLU A 326 12.86 7.52 -9.80
C GLU A 326 11.44 8.01 -9.47
N ASP A 327 10.84 7.53 -8.39
CA ASP A 327 9.51 7.99 -7.95
C ASP A 327 9.52 9.50 -7.64
N LEU A 328 10.51 9.98 -6.89
CA LEU A 328 10.65 11.42 -6.63
C LEU A 328 10.89 12.23 -7.91
N GLN A 329 11.69 11.73 -8.85
CA GLN A 329 11.88 12.38 -10.16
C GLN A 329 10.57 12.46 -10.95
N LYS A 330 9.77 11.39 -10.99
CA LYS A 330 8.46 11.36 -11.66
C LYS A 330 7.53 12.41 -11.06
N ARG A 331 7.49 12.52 -9.73
CA ARG A 331 6.68 13.52 -9.01
C ARG A 331 7.15 14.95 -9.27
N ARG A 332 8.46 15.20 -9.19
CA ARG A 332 9.09 16.49 -9.51
C ARG A 332 8.71 16.97 -10.91
N ASN A 333 8.88 16.11 -11.91
CA ASN A 333 8.59 16.43 -13.31
C ASN A 333 7.10 16.72 -13.53
N ARG A 334 6.23 15.99 -12.83
CA ARG A 334 4.77 16.26 -12.84
C ARG A 334 4.45 17.62 -12.22
N ALA A 335 5.07 17.98 -11.11
CA ALA A 335 4.88 19.28 -10.45
C ALA A 335 5.35 20.43 -11.36
N LEU A 336 6.53 20.32 -11.97
CA LEU A 336 7.04 21.28 -12.96
C LEU A 336 6.05 21.47 -14.12
N THR A 337 5.58 20.37 -14.72
CA THR A 337 4.60 20.42 -15.80
C THR A 337 3.32 21.16 -15.39
N LYS A 338 2.89 21.00 -14.13
CA LYS A 338 1.69 21.68 -13.60
C LYS A 338 1.92 23.17 -13.38
N LEU A 339 3.08 23.57 -12.89
CA LEU A 339 3.47 24.97 -12.73
C LEU A 339 3.59 25.66 -14.09
N GLU A 340 4.21 25.02 -15.08
CA GLU A 340 4.29 25.54 -16.45
C GLU A 340 2.91 25.71 -17.09
N GLN A 341 2.01 24.73 -16.89
CA GLN A 341 0.62 24.83 -17.35
C GLN A 341 -0.12 26.01 -16.72
N ALA A 342 0.09 26.26 -15.43
CA ALA A 342 -0.52 27.38 -14.72
C ALA A 342 0.06 28.74 -15.14
N ALA A 343 1.33 28.78 -15.56
CA ALA A 343 2.01 29.99 -16.01
C ALA A 343 1.68 30.38 -17.47
N ARG A 344 1.07 29.49 -18.26
CA ARG A 344 0.68 29.81 -19.65
C ARG A 344 -0.53 30.76 -19.66
N PRO A 345 -0.46 31.91 -20.34
CA PRO A 345 -1.60 32.81 -20.47
C PRO A 345 -2.73 32.12 -21.24
N GLU A 346 -3.98 32.28 -20.76
CA GLU A 346 -5.15 31.81 -21.49
C GLU A 346 -5.17 32.46 -22.89
N LYS A 347 -5.19 31.63 -23.94
CA LYS A 347 -5.31 32.14 -25.32
C LYS A 347 -6.64 32.90 -25.43
N PRO A 348 -6.65 34.17 -25.88
CA PRO A 348 -7.90 34.88 -26.10
C PRO A 348 -8.74 34.12 -27.12
N LYS A 349 -9.99 33.81 -26.76
CA LYS A 349 -10.97 33.21 -27.68
C LYS A 349 -11.14 34.18 -28.86
N VAL A 350 -10.57 33.84 -30.00
CA VAL A 350 -10.79 34.56 -31.25
C VAL A 350 -12.25 34.34 -31.66
N VAL A 351 -13.09 35.32 -31.36
CA VAL A 351 -14.46 35.36 -31.89
C VAL A 351 -14.35 35.81 -33.35
N ALA A 352 -14.43 34.85 -34.27
CA ALA A 352 -14.51 35.15 -35.70
C ALA A 352 -15.80 35.93 -35.97
N ARG A 353 -15.68 37.24 -36.25
CA ARG A 353 -16.80 38.03 -36.78
C ARG A 353 -16.94 37.71 -38.28
N LEU A 354 -18.08 37.14 -38.64
CA LEU A 354 -18.54 37.05 -40.03
C LEU A 354 -19.57 38.16 -40.29
N GLY A 355 -19.24 39.03 -41.25
CA GLY A 355 -20.17 39.60 -42.23
C GLY A 355 -21.10 40.73 -41.79
N GLU A 356 -20.80 41.95 -42.27
CA GLU A 356 -21.76 43.04 -42.47
C GLU A 356 -22.93 42.61 -43.36
N ILE A 357 -24.14 43.16 -43.12
CA ILE A 357 -25.04 43.79 -44.13
C ILE A 357 -26.35 44.32 -43.47
N THR A 358 -26.56 45.63 -43.66
CA THR A 358 -27.78 46.49 -43.66
C THR A 358 -28.45 47.00 -42.37
N LEU A 359 -28.67 48.32 -42.41
CA LEU A 359 -29.21 49.28 -41.43
C LEU A 359 -30.76 49.37 -41.41
N LEU A 360 -31.35 49.63 -40.21
CA LEU A 360 -32.27 50.74 -39.82
C LEU A 360 -33.16 50.39 -38.58
N PRO A 361 -33.75 51.35 -37.82
CA PRO A 361 -33.46 51.48 -36.38
C PRO A 361 -34.65 51.33 -35.42
N SER A 362 -34.28 51.14 -34.14
CA SER A 362 -34.91 51.65 -32.89
C SER A 362 -36.32 51.20 -32.48
N ALA A 363 -36.40 50.41 -31.39
CA ALA A 363 -37.34 50.62 -30.29
C ALA A 363 -36.97 49.78 -29.05
N VAL A 364 -36.45 50.48 -28.03
CA VAL A 364 -36.51 50.30 -26.57
C VAL A 364 -37.15 49.04 -25.93
N ASP A 365 -36.29 48.41 -25.12
CA ASP A 365 -36.44 47.94 -23.72
C ASP A 365 -37.32 46.74 -23.28
N ALA A 366 -36.57 45.67 -22.95
CA ALA A 366 -36.76 44.62 -21.91
C ALA A 366 -37.67 43.39 -22.20
N PRO A 367 -37.40 42.19 -21.64
CA PRO A 367 -36.36 41.76 -20.69
C PRO A 367 -35.43 40.62 -21.21
N ALA A 368 -34.43 40.25 -20.40
CA ALA A 368 -33.33 39.31 -20.69
C ALA A 368 -33.74 37.97 -21.36
N PRO A 369 -32.97 37.45 -22.35
CA PRO A 369 -33.19 36.11 -22.85
C PRO A 369 -32.68 35.06 -21.87
N ALA A 370 -33.49 34.02 -21.72
CA ALA A 370 -33.18 32.80 -21.00
C ALA A 370 -31.80 32.25 -21.39
N ARG A 371 -31.08 31.69 -20.40
CA ARG A 371 -29.83 30.95 -20.60
C ARG A 371 -30.00 29.99 -21.78
N SER A 372 -29.31 30.28 -22.89
CA SER A 372 -29.22 29.35 -24.02
C SER A 372 -28.61 28.06 -23.49
N ALA A 373 -29.39 26.99 -23.53
CA ALA A 373 -28.91 25.68 -23.13
C ALA A 373 -27.86 25.26 -24.18
N ASP A 374 -26.59 25.16 -23.77
CA ASP A 374 -25.47 24.84 -24.67
C ASP A 374 -25.74 23.49 -25.35
N LEU A 375 -26.16 23.50 -26.61
CA LEU A 375 -26.26 22.30 -27.44
C LEU A 375 -24.85 21.88 -27.88
N GLU A 376 -24.51 20.60 -27.74
CA GLU A 376 -23.33 19.99 -28.37
C GLU A 376 -23.75 19.04 -29.48
N VAL A 377 -23.06 19.12 -30.63
CA VAL A 377 -23.21 18.19 -31.75
C VAL A 377 -22.23 17.03 -31.54
N LEU A 378 -22.72 15.79 -31.63
CA LEU A 378 -21.94 14.56 -31.49
C LEU A 378 -22.13 13.67 -32.72
N VAL A 379 -21.12 12.86 -33.05
CA VAL A 379 -21.15 11.91 -34.16
C VAL A 379 -21.39 10.50 -33.63
N CYS A 380 -22.41 9.81 -34.17
CA CYS A 380 -22.70 8.44 -33.82
C CYS A 380 -21.63 7.49 -34.35
N THR A 381 -21.03 6.67 -33.48
CA THR A 381 -20.00 5.69 -33.88
C THR A 381 -20.57 4.49 -34.66
N ARG A 382 -21.90 4.33 -34.73
CA ARG A 382 -22.55 3.21 -35.43
C ARG A 382 -22.98 3.58 -36.86
N CYS A 383 -23.61 4.74 -37.04
CA CYS A 383 -24.16 5.17 -38.33
C CYS A 383 -23.49 6.41 -38.93
N GLY A 384 -22.55 7.05 -38.20
CA GLY A 384 -21.86 8.26 -38.65
C GLY A 384 -22.71 9.53 -38.66
N SER A 385 -24.00 9.46 -38.31
CA SER A 385 -24.89 10.62 -38.28
C SER A 385 -24.55 11.56 -37.11
N GLU A 386 -24.68 12.86 -37.37
CA GLU A 386 -24.62 13.89 -36.34
C GLU A 386 -25.95 13.97 -35.57
N PHE A 387 -25.87 14.22 -34.27
CA PHE A 387 -27.04 14.49 -33.43
C PHE A 387 -26.70 15.51 -32.34
N GLU A 388 -27.69 16.33 -31.99
CA GLU A 388 -27.55 17.40 -31.02
C GLU A 388 -28.09 16.98 -29.66
N ARG A 389 -27.43 17.42 -28.59
CA ARG A 389 -27.99 17.30 -27.24
C ARG A 389 -27.57 18.45 -26.34
N LEU A 390 -28.29 18.63 -25.24
CA LEU A 390 -27.89 19.53 -24.17
C LEU A 390 -26.58 19.07 -23.54
N ARG A 391 -25.63 19.99 -23.39
CA ARG A 391 -24.34 19.76 -22.74
C ARG A 391 -24.56 19.51 -21.25
N VAL A 392 -24.45 18.24 -20.85
CA VAL A 392 -24.50 17.79 -19.46
C VAL A 392 -23.13 17.27 -19.03
N ARG A 393 -22.78 17.42 -17.74
CA ARG A 393 -21.56 16.80 -17.18
C ARG A 393 -21.74 15.29 -17.13
N GLY A 394 -20.81 14.53 -17.71
CA GLY A 394 -20.84 13.07 -17.74
C GLY A 394 -20.25 12.47 -19.02
N ARG A 395 -20.30 11.14 -19.14
CA ARG A 395 -19.80 10.41 -20.31
C ARG A 395 -20.62 10.78 -21.55
N LYS A 396 -19.94 11.16 -22.65
CA LYS A 396 -20.61 11.48 -23.91
C LYS A 396 -21.19 10.21 -24.55
N PRO A 397 -22.46 10.21 -24.98
CA PRO A 397 -23.05 9.07 -25.65
C PRO A 397 -22.33 8.81 -26.98
N ARG A 398 -22.04 7.53 -27.24
CA ARG A 398 -21.38 7.10 -28.48
C ARG A 398 -22.37 6.85 -29.62
N PHE A 399 -23.66 6.69 -29.32
CA PHE A 399 -24.71 6.37 -30.29
C PHE A 399 -25.77 7.45 -30.32
N CYS A 400 -26.32 7.73 -31.51
CA CYS A 400 -27.47 8.61 -31.68
C CYS A 400 -28.74 7.95 -31.09
N PRO A 401 -29.81 8.73 -30.81
CA PRO A 401 -31.05 8.21 -30.24
C PRO A 401 -31.67 7.04 -31.02
N HIS A 402 -31.50 7.04 -32.34
CA HIS A 402 -32.00 5.97 -33.19
C HIS A 402 -31.20 4.66 -33.02
N CYS A 403 -29.86 4.74 -32.97
CA CYS A 403 -29.00 3.58 -32.79
C CYS A 403 -28.91 3.07 -31.35
N SER A 404 -29.24 3.90 -30.35
CA SER A 404 -29.31 3.47 -28.94
C SER A 404 -30.58 2.70 -28.60
N ALA A 405 -31.64 2.87 -29.42
CA ALA A 405 -32.92 2.18 -29.24
C ALA A 405 -33.01 0.86 -30.02
N SER A 406 -31.91 0.38 -30.63
CA SER A 406 -31.85 -0.79 -31.51
C SER A 406 -30.78 -1.80 -31.15
#